data_AF-A0A1H4J2V1-F1
#
_entry.id   AF-A0A1H4J2V1-F1
#
_cell.length_a   1.000
_cell.length_b   1.000
_cell.length_c   1.000
_cell.angle_alpha   90.00
_cell.angle_beta   90.00
_cell.angle_gamma   90.00
#
_symmetry.space_group_name_H-M   'P 1'
#
loop_
_entity.id
_entity.type
_entity.pdbx_description
1 polymer ?
#
loop_
_entity_poly.entity_id
_entity_poly.type
_entity_poly.pdbx_seq_one_letter_code
_entity_poly.pdbx_strand_id
1 'polypeptide(L)'
;MATHSDPDWINGPVAALRAWRDTRPDVLAPVLPDAVTLHDLAPEGGCPGGLVFTPPASGAGEEAAPIVYFHGGGFITGSPWTHRIVTAWIAQETGAQVISVAWRLAPEHPFPAQAQDAVASLRRQLTGARQLRLMGDSAGGLVALWAFAGLTAAERARIADVTLFYPGAGPGMPPAPENAAHESDGLGPKSLASYHRHLDPQALIAGDPRHDPLAPGFPLPPGLTILGAGIDPVLRDGEALARALQGRLVLADGLDHGFLGGLPADPARDWLRKALGLAEGGRG
;
A
#
# COMPACT_ATOMS: atom_id res chain seq x y z
N MET A 1 -31.57 0.21 3.80
CA MET A 1 -30.10 0.37 3.77
C MET A 1 -29.56 -0.33 5.00
N ALA A 2 -28.79 -1.40 4.84
CA ALA A 2 -28.20 -2.07 5.99
C ALA A 2 -27.21 -1.10 6.63
N THR A 3 -27.50 -0.67 7.86
CA THR A 3 -26.53 0.03 8.71
C THR A 3 -25.46 -1.00 9.04
N HIS A 4 -24.37 -1.04 8.27
CA HIS A 4 -23.21 -1.81 8.68
C HIS A 4 -22.64 -1.12 9.92
N SER A 5 -22.96 -1.68 11.10
CA SER A 5 -22.24 -1.33 12.32
C SER A 5 -20.75 -1.57 12.09
N ASP A 6 -19.91 -0.65 12.54
CA ASP A 6 -18.47 -0.83 12.48
C ASP A 6 -18.06 -2.10 13.22
N PRO A 7 -17.11 -2.87 12.68
CA PRO A 7 -16.71 -4.12 13.30
C PRO A 7 -15.78 -3.82 14.50
N ASP A 8 -15.63 -4.80 15.39
CA ASP A 8 -14.66 -4.69 16.50
C ASP A 8 -13.23 -4.92 15.96
N TRP A 9 -12.51 -3.84 15.67
CA TRP A 9 -11.13 -3.89 15.19
C TRP A 9 -10.11 -4.38 16.23
N ILE A 10 -10.49 -4.44 17.51
CA ILE A 10 -9.60 -4.78 18.61
C ILE A 10 -9.69 -6.29 18.90
N ASN A 11 -10.91 -6.81 19.11
CA ASN A 11 -11.14 -8.20 19.53
C ASN A 11 -12.05 -8.99 18.58
N GLY A 12 -12.55 -8.37 17.52
CA GLY A 12 -13.42 -9.02 16.55
C GLY A 12 -12.71 -10.13 15.78
N PRO A 13 -13.43 -11.19 15.36
CA PRO A 13 -12.86 -12.21 14.50
C PRO A 13 -12.38 -11.62 13.18
N VAL A 14 -11.15 -11.96 12.75
CA VAL A 14 -10.57 -11.46 11.48
C VAL A 14 -11.46 -11.75 10.28
N ALA A 15 -12.13 -12.91 10.27
CA ALA A 15 -13.11 -13.25 9.23
C ALA A 15 -14.27 -12.24 9.15
N ALA A 16 -14.74 -11.70 10.28
CA ALA A 16 -15.78 -10.69 10.31
C ALA A 16 -15.28 -9.33 9.82
N LEU A 17 -14.03 -8.95 10.16
CA LEU A 17 -13.39 -7.74 9.65
C LEU A 17 -13.24 -7.78 8.12
N ARG A 18 -12.80 -8.93 7.58
CA ARG A 18 -12.72 -9.17 6.13
C ARG A 18 -14.08 -9.11 5.46
N ALA A 19 -15.08 -9.81 6.00
CA ALA A 19 -16.44 -9.78 5.46
C ALA A 19 -17.03 -8.37 5.45
N TRP A 20 -16.81 -7.59 6.52
CA TRP A 20 -17.21 -6.19 6.58
C TRP A 20 -16.50 -5.37 5.50
N ARG A 21 -15.18 -5.53 5.31
CA ARG A 21 -14.41 -4.79 4.31
C ARG A 21 -14.82 -5.15 2.88
N ASP A 22 -15.05 -6.43 2.60
CA ASP A 22 -15.37 -6.94 1.26
C ASP A 22 -16.80 -6.58 0.81
N THR A 23 -17.70 -6.30 1.76
CA THR A 23 -19.09 -5.91 1.49
C THR A 23 -19.32 -4.40 1.43
N ARG A 24 -18.25 -3.62 1.55
CA ARG A 24 -18.32 -2.17 1.44
C ARG A 24 -18.83 -1.73 0.04
N PRO A 25 -19.67 -0.68 -0.05
CA PRO A 25 -20.20 -0.21 -1.33
C PRO A 25 -19.12 0.12 -2.37
N ASP A 26 -18.01 0.74 -1.94
CA ASP A 26 -16.85 1.04 -2.79
C ASP A 26 -16.18 -0.22 -3.36
N VAL A 27 -16.32 -1.37 -2.70
CA VAL A 27 -15.79 -2.65 -3.16
C VAL A 27 -16.77 -3.35 -4.09
N LEU A 28 -18.06 -3.32 -3.76
CA LEU A 28 -19.10 -4.00 -4.54
C LEU A 28 -19.41 -3.29 -5.86
N ALA A 29 -19.34 -1.97 -5.88
CA ALA A 29 -19.63 -1.13 -7.04
C ALA A 29 -18.58 0.01 -7.18
N PRO A 30 -17.31 -0.33 -7.48
CA PRO A 30 -16.25 0.67 -7.59
C PRO A 30 -16.46 1.56 -8.83
N VAL A 31 -16.15 2.85 -8.69
CA VAL A 31 -16.06 3.78 -9.83
C VAL A 31 -14.63 3.73 -10.39
N LEU A 32 -14.45 3.00 -11.48
CA LEU A 32 -13.17 2.82 -12.16
C LEU A 32 -13.09 3.71 -13.42
N PRO A 33 -11.89 4.11 -13.87
CA PRO A 33 -11.73 4.76 -15.17
C PRO A 33 -12.14 3.83 -16.32
N ASP A 34 -12.99 4.30 -17.24
CA ASP A 34 -13.51 3.50 -18.36
C ASP A 34 -12.43 2.92 -19.28
N ALA A 35 -11.29 3.61 -19.39
CA ALA A 35 -10.23 3.24 -20.31
C ALA A 35 -9.26 2.18 -19.76
N VAL A 36 -9.32 1.87 -18.46
CA VAL A 36 -8.41 0.92 -17.80
C VAL A 36 -9.03 -0.48 -17.84
N THR A 37 -8.33 -1.44 -18.45
CA THR A 37 -8.77 -2.84 -18.45
C THR A 37 -8.23 -3.59 -17.24
N LEU A 38 -9.04 -4.50 -16.71
CA LEU A 38 -8.72 -5.32 -15.54
C LEU A 38 -8.63 -6.79 -15.93
N HIS A 39 -7.57 -7.47 -15.49
CA HIS A 39 -7.37 -8.90 -15.71
C HIS A 39 -6.87 -9.59 -14.43
N ASP A 40 -7.24 -10.86 -14.25
CA ASP A 40 -6.69 -11.68 -13.18
C ASP A 40 -5.24 -12.05 -13.49
N LEU A 41 -4.38 -11.93 -12.48
CA LEU A 41 -3.03 -12.45 -12.50
C LEU A 41 -3.02 -13.80 -11.78
N ALA A 42 -2.84 -14.89 -12.54
CA ALA A 42 -2.76 -16.22 -11.95
C ALA A 42 -1.50 -16.39 -11.06
N PRO A 43 -1.56 -17.13 -9.95
CA PRO A 43 -0.39 -17.49 -9.15
C PRO A 43 0.63 -18.29 -9.98
N GLU A 44 1.91 -17.99 -9.82
CA GLU A 44 2.98 -18.66 -10.57
C GLU A 44 4.34 -18.50 -9.87
N GLY A 45 5.14 -19.57 -9.78
CA GLY A 45 6.53 -19.48 -9.30
C GLY A 45 6.68 -18.90 -7.88
N GLY A 46 5.69 -19.10 -7.01
CA GLY A 46 5.65 -18.52 -5.65
C GLY A 46 5.06 -17.11 -5.57
N CYS A 47 4.79 -16.44 -6.70
CA CYS A 47 3.97 -15.24 -6.72
C CYS A 47 2.50 -15.64 -6.49
N PRO A 48 1.78 -14.99 -5.56
CA PRO A 48 0.39 -15.36 -5.22
C PRO A 48 -0.63 -14.90 -6.25
N GLY A 49 -0.21 -14.16 -7.30
CA GLY A 49 -1.12 -13.58 -8.27
C GLY A 49 -1.78 -12.29 -7.78
N GLY A 50 -2.97 -11.99 -8.29
CA GLY A 50 -3.73 -10.77 -7.97
C GLY A 50 -4.44 -10.20 -9.18
N LEU A 51 -4.34 -8.89 -9.39
CA LEU A 51 -5.00 -8.17 -10.49
C LEU A 51 -4.00 -7.32 -11.28
N VAL A 52 -4.21 -7.23 -12.60
CA VAL A 52 -3.47 -6.35 -13.51
C VAL A 52 -4.41 -5.29 -14.06
N PHE A 53 -4.03 -4.03 -13.93
CA PHE A 53 -4.72 -2.87 -14.46
C PHE A 53 -3.89 -2.31 -15.61
N THR A 54 -4.41 -2.39 -16.84
CA THR A 54 -3.73 -1.93 -18.04
C THR A 54 -4.40 -0.64 -18.54
N PRO A 55 -3.70 0.50 -18.53
CA PRO A 55 -4.21 1.73 -19.11
C PRO A 55 -4.25 1.65 -20.64
N PRO A 56 -5.00 2.54 -21.33
CA PRO A 56 -5.00 2.57 -22.78
C PRO A 56 -3.59 2.84 -23.31
N ALA A 57 -3.22 2.20 -24.41
CA ALA A 57 -1.92 2.41 -25.04
C ALA A 57 -1.74 3.90 -25.39
N SER A 58 -0.74 4.54 -24.78
CA SER A 58 -0.31 5.87 -25.18
C SER A 58 0.39 5.75 -26.53
N GLY A 59 -0.32 6.04 -27.62
CA GLY A 59 0.26 6.05 -28.96
C GLY A 59 1.50 6.95 -29.00
N ALA A 60 2.66 6.34 -29.25
CA ALA A 60 4.01 6.92 -29.35
C ALA A 60 4.72 7.23 -28.00
N GLY A 61 5.43 6.24 -27.45
CA GLY A 61 6.41 6.37 -26.36
C GLY A 61 7.03 5.03 -25.94
N GLU A 62 8.13 5.05 -25.19
CA GLU A 62 8.56 3.87 -24.41
C GLU A 62 7.49 3.55 -23.36
N GLU A 63 7.16 2.27 -23.17
CA GLU A 63 6.22 1.84 -22.13
C GLU A 63 6.71 2.29 -20.74
N ALA A 64 5.83 2.93 -19.98
CA ALA A 64 6.11 3.32 -18.61
C ALA A 64 6.41 2.07 -17.76
N ALA A 65 7.41 2.18 -16.88
CA ALA A 65 7.80 1.07 -16.00
C ALA A 65 6.59 0.60 -15.16
N PRO A 66 6.26 -0.70 -15.18
CA PRO A 66 5.09 -1.19 -14.47
C PRO A 66 5.22 -1.00 -12.97
N ILE A 67 4.08 -0.75 -12.34
CA ILE A 67 3.95 -0.49 -10.91
C ILE A 67 3.51 -1.77 -10.23
N VAL A 68 4.25 -2.25 -9.23
CA VAL A 68 3.79 -3.31 -8.34
C VAL A 68 3.19 -2.66 -7.09
N TYR A 69 1.91 -2.94 -6.85
CA TYR A 69 1.12 -2.32 -5.79
C TYR A 69 0.81 -3.33 -4.67
N PHE A 70 1.04 -2.90 -3.43
CA PHE A 70 0.73 -3.67 -2.22
C PHE A 70 -0.37 -2.94 -1.44
N HIS A 71 -1.53 -3.60 -1.34
CA HIS A 71 -2.71 -3.01 -0.69
C HIS A 71 -2.55 -2.83 0.82
N GLY A 72 -3.30 -1.89 1.40
CA GLY A 72 -3.47 -1.71 2.84
C GLY A 72 -4.46 -2.72 3.45
N GLY A 73 -4.78 -2.51 4.73
CA GLY A 73 -5.71 -3.37 5.50
C GLY A 73 -5.12 -3.99 6.76
N GLY A 74 -4.08 -3.37 7.33
CA GLY A 74 -3.52 -3.79 8.63
C GLY A 74 -2.99 -5.22 8.63
N PHE A 75 -2.51 -5.72 7.49
CA PHE A 75 -1.99 -7.09 7.32
C PHE A 75 -3.00 -8.24 7.44
N ILE A 76 -4.20 -7.93 7.92
CA ILE A 76 -5.25 -8.91 8.25
C ILE A 76 -6.49 -8.78 7.37
N THR A 77 -6.65 -7.66 6.67
CA THR A 77 -7.73 -7.41 5.70
C THR A 77 -7.17 -6.84 4.40
N GLY A 78 -8.06 -6.52 3.46
CA GLY A 78 -7.69 -5.98 2.17
C GLY A 78 -7.41 -7.07 1.14
N SER A 79 -7.47 -6.69 -0.13
CA SER A 79 -7.15 -7.53 -1.27
C SER A 79 -6.97 -6.65 -2.51
N PRO A 80 -6.50 -7.19 -3.64
CA PRO A 80 -6.56 -6.48 -4.92
C PRO A 80 -7.97 -5.98 -5.27
N TRP A 81 -9.03 -6.70 -4.86
CA TRP A 81 -10.41 -6.33 -5.15
C TRP A 81 -10.89 -5.13 -4.32
N THR A 82 -10.46 -5.03 -3.07
CA THR A 82 -10.84 -3.90 -2.20
C THR A 82 -10.10 -2.61 -2.54
N HIS A 83 -9.01 -2.70 -3.31
CA HIS A 83 -8.17 -1.57 -3.72
C HIS A 83 -8.28 -1.26 -5.22
N ARG A 84 -9.30 -1.80 -5.92
CA ARG A 84 -9.49 -1.57 -7.37
C ARG A 84 -9.58 -0.09 -7.74
N ILE A 85 -10.22 0.72 -6.91
CA ILE A 85 -10.37 2.18 -7.15
C ILE A 85 -8.97 2.81 -7.24
N VAL A 86 -8.15 2.71 -6.19
CA VAL A 86 -6.85 3.36 -6.14
C VAL A 86 -5.89 2.81 -7.22
N THR A 87 -5.86 1.50 -7.46
CA THR A 87 -4.96 0.92 -8.47
C THR A 87 -5.37 1.27 -9.90
N ALA A 88 -6.66 1.29 -10.20
CA ALA A 88 -7.14 1.68 -11.53
C ALA A 88 -6.87 3.18 -11.81
N TRP A 89 -7.09 4.05 -10.82
CA TRP A 89 -6.77 5.47 -10.96
C TRP A 89 -5.26 5.72 -11.03
N ILE A 90 -4.43 4.98 -10.31
CA ILE A 90 -2.96 5.03 -10.52
C ILE A 90 -2.61 4.64 -11.97
N ALA A 91 -3.20 3.58 -12.52
CA ALA A 91 -2.95 3.18 -13.90
C ALA A 91 -3.35 4.28 -14.89
N GLN A 92 -4.53 4.88 -14.71
CA GLN A 92 -5.03 5.99 -15.52
C GLN A 92 -4.13 7.23 -15.46
N GLU A 93 -3.71 7.63 -14.25
CA GLU A 93 -2.96 8.87 -14.04
C GLU A 93 -1.50 8.74 -14.48
N THR A 94 -0.91 7.55 -14.31
CA THR A 94 0.51 7.30 -14.67
C THR A 94 0.71 6.81 -16.11
N GLY A 95 -0.32 6.26 -16.74
CA GLY A 95 -0.19 5.54 -18.01
C GLY A 95 0.63 4.24 -17.89
N ALA A 96 0.96 3.80 -16.67
CA ALA A 96 1.69 2.56 -16.43
C ALA A 96 0.74 1.42 -16.07
N GLN A 97 1.10 0.19 -16.45
CA GLN A 97 0.43 -1.00 -15.94
C GLN A 97 0.62 -1.09 -14.41
N VAL A 98 -0.44 -1.39 -13.68
CA VAL A 98 -0.40 -1.63 -12.22
C VAL A 98 -0.70 -3.11 -11.94
N ILE A 99 0.21 -3.78 -11.24
CA ILE A 99 0.06 -5.14 -10.75
C ILE A 99 -0.25 -5.09 -9.26
N SER A 100 -1.50 -5.32 -8.88
CA SER A 100 -1.94 -5.40 -7.48
C SER A 100 -1.80 -6.82 -6.96
N VAL A 101 -0.96 -7.02 -5.94
CA VAL A 101 -0.56 -8.34 -5.46
C VAL A 101 -1.52 -8.88 -4.40
N ALA A 102 -1.96 -10.13 -4.55
CA ALA A 102 -2.78 -10.85 -3.57
C ALA A 102 -1.93 -11.55 -2.48
N TRP A 103 -1.10 -10.79 -1.77
CA TRP A 103 -0.18 -11.35 -0.77
C TRP A 103 -0.93 -11.95 0.43
N ARG A 104 -0.35 -12.98 1.05
CA ARG A 104 -0.95 -13.75 2.14
C ARG A 104 -1.15 -12.92 3.42
N LEU A 105 -2.34 -13.01 3.99
CA LEU A 105 -2.73 -12.23 5.19
C LEU A 105 -2.50 -13.01 6.49
N ALA A 106 -2.24 -12.26 7.55
CA ALA A 106 -2.32 -12.76 8.91
C ALA A 106 -3.79 -12.87 9.36
N PRO A 107 -4.13 -13.75 10.32
CA PRO A 107 -3.25 -14.63 11.10
C PRO A 107 -2.93 -15.99 10.45
N GLU A 108 -3.59 -16.34 9.34
CA GLU A 108 -3.37 -17.63 8.66
C GLU A 108 -1.92 -17.78 8.17
N HIS A 109 -1.33 -16.66 7.79
CA HIS A 109 0.06 -16.55 7.38
C HIS A 109 0.73 -15.37 8.10
N PRO A 110 1.33 -15.59 9.28
CA PRO A 110 2.07 -14.54 9.99
C PRO A 110 3.33 -14.12 9.21
N PHE A 111 4.00 -13.07 9.69
CA PHE A 111 5.29 -12.65 9.13
C PHE A 111 6.28 -13.84 9.17
N PRO A 112 7.09 -14.09 8.11
CA PRO A 112 7.40 -13.22 6.97
C PRO A 112 6.63 -13.52 5.67
N ALA A 113 5.45 -14.15 5.71
CA ALA A 113 4.74 -14.58 4.49
C ALA A 113 4.46 -13.43 3.51
N GLN A 114 4.09 -12.25 4.03
CA GLN A 114 3.83 -11.03 3.26
C GLN A 114 5.08 -10.60 2.48
N ALA A 115 6.23 -10.56 3.15
CA ALA A 115 7.51 -10.19 2.54
C ALA A 115 7.94 -11.20 1.48
N GLN A 116 7.76 -12.50 1.73
CA GLN A 116 8.09 -13.57 0.78
C GLN A 116 7.25 -13.44 -0.49
N ASP A 117 5.94 -13.25 -0.36
CA ASP A 117 5.02 -13.09 -1.50
C ASP A 117 5.33 -11.84 -2.30
N ALA A 118 5.67 -10.75 -1.61
CA ALA A 118 6.03 -9.50 -2.24
C ALA A 118 7.33 -9.63 -3.06
N VAL A 119 8.37 -10.23 -2.48
CA VAL A 119 9.63 -10.52 -3.20
C VAL A 119 9.41 -11.44 -4.40
N ALA A 120 8.61 -12.51 -4.24
CA ALA A 120 8.30 -13.42 -5.34
C ALA A 120 7.55 -12.70 -6.47
N SER A 121 6.65 -11.78 -6.14
CA SER A 121 5.93 -10.96 -7.11
C SER A 121 6.87 -10.02 -7.86
N LEU A 122 7.79 -9.34 -7.18
CA LEU A 122 8.79 -8.48 -7.84
C LEU A 122 9.69 -9.28 -8.78
N ARG A 123 10.20 -10.43 -8.33
CA ARG A 123 11.05 -11.31 -9.15
C ARG A 123 10.34 -11.79 -10.41
N ARG A 124 9.06 -12.17 -10.29
CA ARG A 124 8.24 -12.54 -11.44
C ARG A 124 8.19 -11.40 -12.46
N GLN A 125 7.88 -10.17 -12.04
CA GLN A 125 7.78 -9.06 -12.98
C GLN A 125 9.14 -8.62 -13.55
N LEU A 126 10.21 -8.76 -12.78
CA LEU A 126 11.58 -8.52 -13.25
C LEU A 126 12.06 -9.54 -14.31
N THR A 127 11.31 -10.60 -14.62
CA THR A 127 11.63 -11.48 -15.75
C THR A 127 11.31 -10.83 -17.11
N GLY A 128 10.29 -9.97 -17.16
CA GLY A 128 9.86 -9.28 -18.38
C GLY A 128 10.11 -7.77 -18.39
N ALA A 129 10.03 -7.11 -17.23
CA ALA A 129 10.16 -5.65 -17.12
C ALA A 129 11.61 -5.24 -16.87
N ARG A 130 12.15 -4.26 -17.61
CA ARG A 130 13.50 -3.73 -17.40
C ARG A 130 13.67 -3.10 -16.01
N GLN A 131 12.68 -2.30 -15.59
CA GLN A 131 12.57 -1.68 -14.29
C GLN A 131 11.14 -1.79 -13.75
N LEU A 132 10.98 -1.66 -12.43
CA LEU A 132 9.70 -1.60 -11.74
C LEU A 132 9.60 -0.35 -10.89
N ARG A 133 8.38 0.08 -10.61
CA ARG A 133 8.05 1.05 -9.56
C ARG A 133 7.28 0.33 -8.47
N LEU A 134 7.50 0.69 -7.20
CA LEU A 134 6.77 0.09 -6.10
C LEU A 134 5.80 1.10 -5.50
N MET A 135 4.60 0.64 -5.20
CA MET A 135 3.61 1.45 -4.50
C MET A 135 2.89 0.62 -3.44
N GLY A 136 2.39 1.29 -2.41
CA GLY A 136 1.54 0.64 -1.42
C GLY A 136 0.97 1.64 -0.45
N ASP A 137 -0.17 1.30 0.12
CA ASP A 137 -0.89 2.16 1.05
C ASP A 137 -0.98 1.55 2.45
N SER A 138 -0.95 2.38 3.49
CA SER A 138 -1.07 1.93 4.88
C SER A 138 -0.08 0.80 5.20
N ALA A 139 -0.54 -0.34 5.71
CA ALA A 139 0.23 -1.57 5.92
C ALA A 139 0.94 -2.08 4.65
N GLY A 140 0.34 -1.91 3.48
CA GLY A 140 0.93 -2.26 2.19
C GLY A 140 2.18 -1.44 1.86
N GLY A 141 2.29 -0.22 2.40
CA GLY A 141 3.51 0.56 2.30
C GLY A 141 4.70 -0.11 2.99
N LEU A 142 4.48 -0.73 4.15
CA LEU A 142 5.51 -1.52 4.83
C LEU A 142 5.84 -2.81 4.06
N VAL A 143 4.83 -3.48 3.49
CA VAL A 143 5.04 -4.65 2.61
C VAL A 143 5.90 -4.28 1.39
N ALA A 144 5.69 -3.10 0.78
CA ALA A 144 6.51 -2.61 -0.31
C ALA A 144 7.98 -2.43 0.09
N LEU A 145 8.23 -1.90 1.30
CA LEU A 145 9.58 -1.75 1.86
C LEU A 145 10.23 -3.10 2.17
N TRP A 146 9.48 -4.06 2.74
CA TRP A 146 9.97 -5.43 2.95
C TRP A 146 10.34 -6.12 1.63
N ALA A 147 9.52 -5.93 0.59
CA ALA A 147 9.81 -6.43 -0.75
C ALA A 147 11.14 -5.89 -1.26
N PHE A 148 11.34 -4.57 -1.17
CA PHE A 148 12.57 -3.90 -1.58
C PHE A 148 13.79 -4.40 -0.79
N ALA A 149 13.65 -4.57 0.53
CA ALA A 149 14.72 -5.07 1.38
C ALA A 149 15.13 -6.52 1.07
N GLY A 150 14.17 -7.37 0.71
CA GLY A 150 14.40 -8.77 0.36
C GLY A 150 15.01 -9.03 -1.02
N LEU A 151 15.13 -8.00 -1.87
CA LEU A 151 15.82 -8.08 -3.15
C LEU A 151 17.35 -8.12 -2.99
N THR A 152 18.06 -8.64 -3.99
CA THR A 152 19.51 -8.48 -4.12
C THR A 152 19.87 -7.06 -4.55
N ALA A 153 21.13 -6.65 -4.43
CA ALA A 153 21.58 -5.33 -4.89
C ALA A 153 21.32 -5.10 -6.39
N ALA A 154 21.51 -6.13 -7.23
CA ALA A 154 21.25 -6.05 -8.66
C ALA A 154 19.76 -5.94 -8.99
N GLU A 155 18.90 -6.63 -8.23
CA GLU A 155 17.44 -6.50 -8.37
C GLU A 155 16.96 -5.13 -7.88
N ARG A 156 17.50 -4.62 -6.75
CA ARG A 156 17.17 -3.27 -6.25
C ARG A 156 17.53 -2.16 -7.24
N ALA A 157 18.63 -2.31 -7.98
CA ALA A 157 19.02 -1.36 -9.02
C ALA A 157 18.02 -1.28 -10.20
N ARG A 158 17.06 -2.21 -10.27
CA ARG A 158 15.96 -2.22 -11.25
C ARG A 158 14.66 -1.66 -10.68
N ILE A 159 14.67 -1.16 -9.45
CA ILE A 159 13.54 -0.42 -8.87
C ILE A 159 13.78 1.06 -9.13
N ALA A 160 12.89 1.72 -9.86
CA ALA A 160 13.04 3.13 -10.25
C ALA A 160 12.68 4.08 -9.09
N ASP A 161 11.54 3.82 -8.44
CA ASP A 161 11.06 4.60 -7.30
C ASP A 161 10.09 3.78 -6.44
N VAL A 162 9.90 4.24 -5.22
CA VAL A 162 8.92 3.76 -4.25
C VAL A 162 8.01 4.92 -3.86
N THR A 163 6.70 4.77 -4.00
CA THR A 163 5.71 5.77 -3.56
C THR A 163 4.74 5.14 -2.57
N LEU A 164 4.72 5.65 -1.35
CA LEU A 164 3.91 5.12 -0.25
C LEU A 164 2.79 6.08 0.11
N PHE A 165 1.58 5.57 0.29
CA PHE A 165 0.42 6.36 0.68
C PHE A 165 0.09 6.10 2.15
N TYR A 166 0.16 7.14 2.98
CA TYR A 166 -0.10 7.11 4.43
C TYR A 166 0.43 5.83 5.11
N PRO A 167 1.74 5.50 4.95
CA PRO A 167 2.28 4.22 5.39
C PRO A 167 2.43 4.14 6.91
N GLY A 168 2.26 2.93 7.46
CA GLY A 168 2.74 2.60 8.80
C GLY A 168 4.20 2.14 8.76
N ALA A 169 4.98 2.43 9.81
CA ALA A 169 6.38 2.04 9.93
C ALA A 169 6.55 0.69 10.65
N GLY A 170 5.48 0.17 11.26
CA GLY A 170 5.45 -1.11 11.94
C GLY A 170 5.70 -1.02 13.45
N PRO A 171 5.95 -2.16 14.12
CA PRO A 171 5.93 -2.25 15.59
C PRO A 171 7.11 -1.55 16.29
N GLY A 172 8.13 -1.10 15.56
CA GLY A 172 9.28 -0.37 16.12
C GLY A 172 8.97 1.07 16.54
N MET A 173 7.82 1.62 16.11
CA MET A 173 7.39 2.96 16.48
C MET A 173 6.60 2.97 17.80
N PRO A 174 6.84 3.96 18.68
CA PRO A 174 5.96 4.15 19.83
C PRO A 174 4.55 4.50 19.35
N PRO A 175 3.50 4.01 20.04
CA PRO A 175 2.13 4.25 19.63
C PRO A 175 1.82 5.74 19.58
N ALA A 176 0.89 6.12 18.70
CA ALA A 176 0.31 7.45 18.69
C ALA A 176 -0.34 7.75 20.07
N PRO A 177 -0.41 9.02 20.50
CA PRO A 177 -1.13 9.40 21.71
C PRO A 177 -2.58 8.88 21.69
N GLU A 178 -3.13 8.47 22.83
CA GLU A 178 -4.48 7.88 22.91
C GLU A 178 -5.59 8.79 22.37
N ASN A 179 -5.38 10.10 22.34
CA ASN A 179 -6.33 11.09 21.83
C ASN A 179 -6.17 11.41 20.33
N ALA A 180 -5.19 10.81 19.65
CA ALA A 180 -4.91 11.09 18.25
C ALA A 180 -5.79 10.29 17.27
N ALA A 181 -6.54 9.31 17.77
CA ALA A 181 -7.26 8.33 16.94
C ALA A 181 -8.50 7.76 17.63
N HIS A 182 -9.49 7.37 16.83
CA HIS A 182 -10.66 6.63 17.31
C HIS A 182 -10.53 5.14 16.97
N GLU A 183 -10.78 4.28 17.96
CA GLU A 183 -10.74 2.82 17.77
C GLU A 183 -11.84 2.32 16.82
N SER A 184 -12.97 3.03 16.71
CA SER A 184 -14.07 2.70 15.79
C SER A 184 -13.63 2.62 14.33
N ASP A 185 -12.61 3.41 13.98
CA ASP A 185 -12.16 3.56 12.60
C ASP A 185 -11.00 2.59 12.30
N GLY A 186 -10.64 1.73 13.26
CA GLY A 186 -9.59 0.73 13.13
C GLY A 186 -8.17 1.29 13.15
N LEU A 187 -8.00 2.57 13.52
CA LEU A 187 -6.72 3.27 13.51
C LEU A 187 -6.27 3.69 14.92
N GLY A 188 -7.08 3.38 15.93
CA GLY A 188 -6.70 3.58 17.31
C GLY A 188 -5.51 2.69 17.73
N PRO A 189 -4.74 3.09 18.76
CA PRO A 189 -3.57 2.33 19.20
C PRO A 189 -3.86 0.86 19.51
N LYS A 190 -5.05 0.52 20.03
CA LYS A 190 -5.43 -0.87 20.34
C LYS A 190 -5.74 -1.66 19.07
N SER A 191 -6.37 -1.03 18.08
CA SER A 191 -6.62 -1.62 16.77
C SER A 191 -5.30 -1.93 16.05
N LEU A 192 -4.37 -0.97 15.99
CA LEU A 192 -3.03 -1.18 15.41
C LEU A 192 -2.25 -2.28 16.16
N ALA A 193 -2.31 -2.29 17.49
CA ALA A 193 -1.70 -3.36 18.29
C ALA A 193 -2.33 -4.74 18.02
N SER A 194 -3.63 -4.80 17.72
CA SER A 194 -4.30 -6.04 17.32
C SER A 194 -3.76 -6.57 15.99
N TYR A 195 -3.58 -5.71 15.00
CA TYR A 195 -2.99 -6.06 13.70
C TYR A 195 -1.59 -6.65 13.86
N HIS A 196 -0.73 -5.98 14.63
CA HIS A 196 0.64 -6.46 14.89
C HIS A 196 0.66 -7.78 15.67
N ARG A 197 -0.30 -8.02 16.57
CA ARG A 197 -0.41 -9.30 17.27
C ARG A 197 -0.64 -10.47 16.32
N HIS A 198 -1.42 -10.26 15.26
CA HIS A 198 -1.69 -11.29 14.25
C HIS A 198 -0.48 -11.61 13.37
N LEU A 199 0.48 -10.69 13.24
CA LEU A 199 1.70 -10.88 12.44
C LEU A 199 2.78 -11.75 13.10
N ASP A 200 2.56 -12.21 14.33
CA ASP A 200 3.61 -12.72 15.22
C ASP A 200 4.66 -11.64 15.55
N PRO A 201 4.42 -10.82 16.60
CA PRO A 201 5.31 -9.71 16.93
C PRO A 201 6.73 -10.15 17.33
N GLN A 202 6.94 -11.42 17.69
CA GLN A 202 8.29 -11.94 17.98
C GLN A 202 9.14 -12.07 16.71
N ALA A 203 8.50 -12.25 15.55
CA ALA A 203 9.18 -12.34 14.27
C ALA A 203 9.60 -10.95 13.71
N LEU A 204 9.03 -9.87 14.24
CA LEU A 204 9.34 -8.48 13.86
C LEU A 204 10.27 -7.84 14.90
N ILE A 205 11.54 -8.20 14.83
CA ILE A 205 12.60 -7.69 15.71
C ILE A 205 12.89 -6.20 15.43
N ALA A 206 12.52 -5.31 16.35
CA ALA A 206 12.89 -3.90 16.26
C ALA A 206 14.41 -3.74 16.14
N GLY A 207 14.85 -2.90 15.20
CA GLY A 207 16.27 -2.66 14.90
C GLY A 207 16.91 -3.66 13.92
N ASP A 208 16.20 -4.66 13.41
CA ASP A 208 16.73 -5.55 12.37
C ASP A 208 16.51 -4.96 10.96
N PRO A 209 17.57 -4.55 10.25
CA PRO A 209 17.44 -3.88 8.94
C PRO A 209 16.90 -4.76 7.82
N ARG A 210 16.61 -6.05 8.08
CA ARG A 210 15.93 -6.92 7.12
C ARG A 210 14.43 -6.65 7.02
N HIS A 211 13.83 -6.06 8.06
CA HIS A 211 12.39 -5.79 8.09
C HIS A 211 11.98 -4.57 8.93
N ASP A 212 12.92 -3.90 9.61
CA ASP A 212 12.68 -2.60 10.23
C ASP A 212 13.24 -1.48 9.33
N PRO A 213 12.38 -0.72 8.64
CA PRO A 213 12.81 0.38 7.78
C PRO A 213 13.43 1.58 8.52
N LEU A 214 13.32 1.63 9.85
CA LEU A 214 13.94 2.67 10.67
C LEU A 214 15.30 2.23 11.22
N ALA A 215 15.69 0.96 11.03
CA ALA A 215 16.95 0.43 11.52
C ALA A 215 18.15 0.90 10.68
N PRO A 216 19.31 1.18 11.31
CA PRO A 216 20.56 1.41 10.58
C PRO A 216 20.89 0.23 9.65
N GLY A 217 21.19 0.53 8.39
CA GLY A 217 21.55 -0.47 7.39
C GLY A 217 20.37 -1.00 6.56
N PHE A 218 19.13 -0.54 6.81
CA PHE A 218 18.03 -0.80 5.91
C PHE A 218 18.34 -0.22 4.51
N PRO A 219 18.13 -0.97 3.41
CA PRO A 219 18.50 -0.50 2.08
C PRO A 219 17.63 0.69 1.67
N LEU A 220 18.29 1.77 1.22
CA LEU A 220 17.62 2.99 0.78
C LEU A 220 17.07 2.82 -0.65
N PRO A 221 15.77 3.07 -0.89
CA PRO A 221 15.23 3.19 -2.23
C PRO A 221 15.89 4.35 -2.99
N PRO A 222 16.15 4.22 -4.31
CA PRO A 222 16.78 5.29 -5.10
C PRO A 222 15.93 6.56 -5.20
N GLY A 223 14.61 6.42 -5.06
CA GLY A 223 13.66 7.52 -4.85
C GLY A 223 12.51 7.04 -3.99
N LEU A 224 12.19 7.81 -2.94
CA LEU A 224 11.06 7.55 -2.05
C LEU A 224 10.16 8.78 -1.99
N THR A 225 8.88 8.60 -2.29
CA THR A 225 7.83 9.57 -1.99
C THR A 225 6.90 9.00 -0.93
N ILE A 226 6.51 9.81 0.05
CA ILE A 226 5.48 9.49 1.02
C ILE A 226 4.37 10.53 0.91
N LEU A 227 3.13 10.08 0.66
CA LEU A 227 1.93 10.91 0.75
C LEU A 227 1.33 10.74 2.14
N GLY A 228 1.61 11.65 3.06
CA GLY A 228 1.01 11.64 4.40
C GLY A 228 -0.39 12.26 4.39
N ALA A 229 -1.31 11.70 5.19
CA ALA A 229 -2.61 12.28 5.46
C ALA A 229 -2.54 13.16 6.73
N GLY A 230 -3.04 14.40 6.66
CA GLY A 230 -2.76 15.44 7.67
C GLY A 230 -3.41 15.22 9.04
N ILE A 231 -4.56 14.55 9.09
CA ILE A 231 -5.25 14.19 10.34
C ILE A 231 -5.18 12.69 10.65
N ASP A 232 -4.18 12.01 10.07
CA ASP A 232 -3.98 10.58 10.20
C ASP A 232 -3.20 10.22 11.48
N PRO A 233 -3.71 9.31 12.33
CA PRO A 233 -3.00 8.77 13.47
C PRO A 233 -1.59 8.23 13.16
N VAL A 234 -1.39 7.68 11.96
CA VAL A 234 -0.11 7.11 11.53
C VAL A 234 0.76 8.09 10.73
N LEU A 235 0.40 9.38 10.65
CA LEU A 235 1.24 10.38 9.96
C LEU A 235 2.68 10.39 10.48
N ARG A 236 2.86 10.21 11.79
CA ARG A 236 4.19 10.18 12.43
C ARG A 236 5.09 9.07 11.90
N ASP A 237 4.51 7.94 11.51
CA ASP A 237 5.21 6.82 10.90
C ASP A 237 5.73 7.23 9.52
N GLY A 238 4.87 7.83 8.69
CA GLY A 238 5.26 8.38 7.39
C GLY A 238 6.36 9.44 7.49
N GLU A 239 6.28 10.34 8.48
CA GLU A 239 7.35 11.32 8.74
C GLU A 239 8.67 10.65 9.19
N ALA A 240 8.59 9.62 10.04
CA ALA A 240 9.76 8.88 10.49
C ALA A 240 10.43 8.16 9.33
N LEU A 241 9.65 7.49 8.47
CA LEU A 241 10.13 6.85 7.25
C LEU A 241 10.75 7.87 6.29
N ALA A 242 10.11 9.03 6.07
CA ALA A 242 10.64 10.08 5.20
C ALA A 242 12.03 10.55 5.68
N ARG A 243 12.19 10.75 6.99
CA ARG A 243 13.49 11.14 7.57
C ARG A 243 14.52 10.01 7.48
N ALA A 244 14.17 8.80 7.90
CA ALA A 244 15.10 7.67 7.97
C ALA A 244 15.58 7.22 6.59
N LEU A 245 14.68 7.22 5.61
CA LEU A 245 14.93 6.75 4.25
C LEU A 245 15.16 7.88 3.24
N GLN A 246 15.33 9.12 3.72
CA GLN A 246 15.60 10.32 2.90
C GLN A 246 14.54 10.55 1.79
N GLY A 247 13.28 10.25 2.12
CA GLY A 247 12.15 10.37 1.21
C GLY A 247 11.55 11.78 1.16
N ARG A 248 10.90 12.10 0.04
CA ARG A 248 10.08 13.29 -0.13
C ARG A 248 8.73 13.09 0.53
N LEU A 249 8.40 13.91 1.52
CA LEU A 249 7.07 13.96 2.13
C LEU A 249 6.17 14.95 1.39
N VAL A 250 5.02 14.48 0.94
CA VAL A 250 3.88 15.27 0.45
C VAL A 250 2.78 15.15 1.49
N LEU A 251 2.38 16.26 2.11
CA LEU A 251 1.37 16.25 3.15
C LEU A 251 0.02 16.71 2.60
N ALA A 252 -0.96 15.81 2.59
CA ALA A 252 -2.36 16.11 2.29
C ALA A 252 -3.04 16.66 3.54
N ASP A 253 -2.92 17.97 3.76
CA ASP A 253 -3.44 18.63 4.96
C ASP A 253 -4.96 18.51 5.07
N GLY A 254 -5.46 18.19 6.27
CA GLY A 254 -6.89 18.00 6.55
C GLY A 254 -7.50 16.68 6.04
N LEU A 255 -6.72 15.78 5.43
CA LEU A 255 -7.20 14.48 4.94
C LEU A 255 -6.97 13.36 5.95
N ASP A 256 -7.89 12.40 5.99
CA ASP A 256 -7.87 11.22 6.85
C ASP A 256 -7.12 10.04 6.22
N HIS A 257 -6.91 9.00 7.01
CA HIS A 257 -6.29 7.76 6.54
C HIS A 257 -7.16 7.09 5.48
N GLY A 258 -6.56 6.65 4.38
CA GLY A 258 -7.30 5.95 3.34
C GLY A 258 -8.12 6.84 2.40
N PHE A 259 -7.95 8.17 2.44
CA PHE A 259 -8.71 9.13 1.62
C PHE A 259 -8.66 8.85 0.09
N LEU A 260 -7.66 8.11 -0.41
CA LEU A 260 -7.60 7.69 -1.81
C LEU A 260 -8.71 6.69 -2.20
N GLY A 261 -9.41 6.10 -1.23
CA GLY A 261 -10.64 5.37 -1.48
C GLY A 261 -11.76 6.23 -2.09
N GLY A 262 -11.68 7.56 -1.94
CA GLY A 262 -12.62 8.53 -2.53
C GLY A 262 -12.34 8.90 -3.99
N LEU A 263 -11.33 8.33 -4.65
CA LEU A 263 -11.05 8.62 -6.06
C LEU A 263 -12.24 8.27 -6.97
N PRO A 264 -12.48 9.06 -8.04
CA PRO A 264 -11.66 10.18 -8.53
C PRO A 264 -11.98 11.56 -7.93
N ALA A 265 -12.81 11.63 -6.88
CA ALA A 265 -13.25 12.92 -6.37
C ALA A 265 -12.08 13.76 -5.82
N ASP A 266 -12.19 15.07 -5.96
CA ASP A 266 -11.30 16.00 -5.28
C ASP A 266 -11.62 16.04 -3.78
N PRO A 267 -10.62 16.27 -2.91
CA PRO A 267 -9.22 16.57 -3.26
C PRO A 267 -8.34 15.30 -3.43
N ALA A 268 -8.89 14.09 -3.37
CA ALA A 268 -8.10 12.86 -3.39
C ALA A 268 -7.26 12.71 -4.67
N ARG A 269 -7.84 13.07 -5.82
CA ARG A 269 -7.16 13.02 -7.12
C ARG A 269 -6.00 14.00 -7.22
N ASP A 270 -6.17 15.23 -6.75
CA ASP A 270 -5.11 16.24 -6.76
C ASP A 270 -3.90 15.79 -5.93
N TRP A 271 -4.15 15.26 -4.73
CA TRP A 271 -3.09 14.76 -3.86
C TRP A 271 -2.40 13.52 -4.43
N LEU A 272 -3.14 12.62 -5.08
CA LEU A 272 -2.56 11.50 -5.82
C LEU A 272 -1.60 11.99 -6.91
N ARG A 273 -2.07 12.90 -7.78
CA ARG A 273 -1.25 13.46 -8.87
C ARG A 273 0.01 14.15 -8.35
N LYS A 274 -0.11 14.93 -7.28
CA LYS A 274 1.03 15.60 -6.62
C LYS A 274 2.03 14.62 -6.01
N ALA A 275 1.56 13.53 -5.40
CA ALA A 275 2.42 12.46 -4.93
C ALA A 275 3.15 11.76 -6.09
N LEU A 276 2.46 11.55 -7.21
CA LEU A 276 3.05 10.95 -8.42
C LEU A 276 3.97 11.91 -9.21
N GLY A 277 4.09 13.17 -8.80
CA GLY A 277 4.89 14.18 -9.51
C GLY A 277 4.25 14.65 -10.82
N LEU A 278 2.95 14.43 -11.00
CA LEU A 278 2.18 14.86 -12.15
C LEU A 278 1.70 16.31 -11.93
N ALA A 279 1.61 17.08 -13.00
CA ALA A 279 1.06 18.44 -12.95
C ALA A 279 -0.38 18.43 -12.41
N GLU A 280 -0.84 19.51 -11.77
CA GLU A 280 -2.26 19.64 -11.42
C GLU A 280 -3.08 19.59 -12.72
N GLY A 281 -4.10 18.73 -12.77
CA GLY A 281 -4.98 18.65 -13.93
C GLY A 281 -5.70 19.98 -14.07
N GLY A 282 -5.56 20.66 -15.21
CA GLY A 282 -6.37 21.85 -15.48
C GLY A 282 -7.84 21.49 -15.32
N ARG A 283 -8.57 22.24 -14.50
CA ARG A 283 -10.04 22.20 -14.44
C ARG A 283 -10.59 22.55 -15.83
N GLY A 284 -10.81 21.53 -16.64
CA GLY A 284 -11.50 21.61 -17.93
C GLY A 284 -12.99 21.40 -17.73
#